data_AF-A0A7U6QPN7-F1
#
_entry.id   AF-A0A7U6QPN7-F1
#
_cell.length_a   1.000
_cell.length_b   1.000
_cell.length_c   1.000
_cell.angle_alpha   90.00
_cell.angle_beta   90.00
_cell.angle_gamma   90.00
#
_symmetry.space_group_name_H-M   'P 1'
#
loop_
_entity.id
_entity.type
_entity.pdbx_description
1 polymer ?
#
loop_
_entity_poly.entity_id
_entity_poly.type
_entity_poly.pdbx_seq_one_letter_code
_entity_poly.pdbx_strand_id
1 'polypeptide(L)'
;MLSLPALAGYGTPSKDSGFVQDDWQVVCDNTRTCRVAGYSSDASIDKPVSVLFTVSPKVALPKAQIQLASKVSKDKAELWLNNKNYGTLQPAGSDAALYDLSAKQTQAIIDKAR
;
A
#
# COMPACT_ATOMS: atom_id res chain seq x y z
N MET A 1 -22.29 -40.73 4.06
CA MET A 1 -21.93 -39.30 4.17
C MET A 1 -21.19 -38.92 2.90
N LEU A 2 -21.84 -38.19 1.98
CA LEU A 2 -21.16 -37.68 0.79
C LEU A 2 -20.34 -36.46 1.20
N SER A 3 -19.01 -36.61 1.17
CA SER A 3 -18.08 -35.49 1.25
C SER A 3 -18.14 -34.73 -0.07
N LEU A 4 -18.69 -33.51 -0.06
CA LEU A 4 -18.49 -32.57 -1.17
C LEU A 4 -17.06 -32.04 -1.07
N PRO A 5 -16.26 -32.08 -2.15
CA PRO A 5 -14.99 -31.38 -2.14
C PRO A 5 -15.32 -29.89 -2.06
N ALA A 6 -14.75 -29.21 -1.07
CA ALA A 6 -14.68 -27.76 -1.07
C ALA A 6 -13.71 -27.34 -2.19
N LEU A 7 -14.17 -27.44 -3.43
CA LEU A 7 -13.68 -26.59 -4.50
C LEU A 7 -14.23 -25.20 -4.16
N ALA A 8 -13.57 -24.54 -3.20
CA ALA A 8 -13.56 -23.11 -3.16
C ALA A 8 -13.06 -22.70 -4.55
N GLY A 9 -13.99 -22.34 -5.41
CA GLY A 9 -13.70 -21.61 -6.63
C GLY A 9 -13.08 -20.30 -6.20
N TYR A 10 -11.78 -20.32 -5.88
CA TYR A 10 -10.95 -19.15 -6.01
C TYR A 10 -11.03 -18.85 -7.49
N GLY A 11 -11.96 -17.96 -7.84
CA GLY A 11 -12.06 -17.44 -9.19
C GLY A 11 -10.64 -17.07 -9.62
N THR A 12 -10.31 -17.36 -10.88
CA THR A 12 -9.14 -16.73 -11.49
C THR A 12 -9.24 -15.25 -11.16
N PRO A 13 -8.27 -14.64 -10.43
CA PRO A 13 -8.28 -13.20 -10.23
C PRO A 13 -8.38 -12.60 -11.62
N SER A 14 -9.57 -12.12 -11.96
CA SER A 14 -9.83 -11.72 -13.32
C SER A 14 -8.89 -10.56 -13.59
N LYS A 15 -8.46 -10.42 -14.84
CA LYS A 15 -7.92 -9.16 -15.35
C LYS A 15 -8.82 -7.94 -15.01
N ASP A 16 -10.03 -8.20 -14.50
CA ASP A 16 -11.11 -7.27 -14.19
C ASP A 16 -11.47 -7.20 -12.68
N SER A 17 -10.73 -7.84 -11.76
CA SER A 17 -11.08 -7.83 -10.32
C SER A 17 -10.53 -6.63 -9.55
N GLY A 18 -10.01 -5.63 -10.24
CA GLY A 18 -9.43 -4.42 -9.65
C GLY A 18 -9.59 -3.21 -10.55
N PHE A 19 -9.55 -2.03 -9.93
CA PHE A 19 -9.54 -0.75 -10.64
C PHE A 19 -8.10 -0.30 -10.82
N VAL A 20 -7.69 -0.01 -12.05
CA VAL A 20 -6.35 0.51 -12.36
C VAL A 20 -6.52 1.88 -13.01
N GLN A 21 -5.80 2.87 -12.48
CA GLN A 21 -5.73 4.21 -13.05
C GLN A 21 -4.30 4.71 -12.89
N ASP A 22 -3.64 4.99 -14.01
CA ASP A 22 -2.24 5.42 -14.06
C ASP A 22 -1.35 4.47 -13.22
N ASP A 23 -0.57 4.99 -12.28
CA ASP A 23 0.31 4.22 -11.41
C ASP A 23 -0.39 3.59 -10.19
N TRP A 24 -1.74 3.59 -10.16
CA TRP A 24 -2.54 3.12 -9.02
C TRP A 24 -3.37 1.89 -9.35
N GLN A 25 -3.44 0.96 -8.39
CA GLN A 25 -4.30 -0.21 -8.43
C GLN A 25 -5.09 -0.38 -7.14
N VAL A 26 -6.37 -0.70 -7.27
CA VAL A 26 -7.27 -1.06 -6.16
C VAL A 26 -7.76 -2.49 -6.34
N VAL A 27 -7.61 -3.32 -5.31
CA VAL A 27 -8.16 -4.68 -5.26
C VAL A 27 -8.91 -4.86 -3.95
N CYS A 28 -10.14 -5.36 -4.00
CA CYS A 28 -10.95 -5.64 -2.82
C CYS A 28 -11.31 -7.12 -2.74
N ASP A 29 -11.49 -7.61 -1.52
CA ASP A 29 -11.98 -8.97 -1.26
C ASP A 29 -13.37 -8.97 -0.59
N ASN A 30 -13.96 -10.16 -0.44
CA ASN A 30 -15.30 -10.34 0.12
C ASN A 30 -15.39 -10.03 1.63
N THR A 31 -14.27 -9.82 2.32
CA THR A 31 -14.25 -9.33 3.71
C THR A 31 -14.52 -7.83 3.79
N ARG A 32 -14.71 -7.17 2.64
CA ARG A 32 -14.83 -5.71 2.49
C ARG A 32 -13.52 -4.99 2.85
N THR A 33 -12.40 -5.69 2.70
CA THR A 33 -11.07 -5.11 2.79
C THR A 33 -10.63 -4.75 1.38
N CYS A 34 -10.09 -3.54 1.21
CA CYS A 34 -9.50 -3.09 -0.04
C CYS A 34 -8.02 -2.76 0.16
N ARG A 35 -7.21 -3.09 -0.84
CA ARG A 35 -5.81 -2.71 -0.95
C ARG A 35 -5.66 -1.72 -2.09
N VAL A 36 -5.06 -0.57 -1.81
CA VAL A 36 -4.77 0.47 -2.79
C VAL A 36 -3.26 0.60 -2.87
N ALA A 37 -2.67 0.17 -3.98
CA ALA A 37 -1.24 0.27 -4.24
C ALA A 37 -0.98 1.41 -5.22
N GLY A 38 0.01 2.25 -4.91
CA GLY A 38 0.55 3.25 -5.83
C GLY A 38 2.02 2.94 -6.09
N TYR A 39 2.44 3.02 -7.35
CA TYR A 39 3.80 2.70 -7.78
C TYR A 39 4.51 3.97 -8.27
N SER A 40 5.83 4.03 -8.10
CA SER A 40 6.64 5.08 -8.71
C SER A 40 6.60 4.96 -10.23
N SER A 41 6.57 6.09 -10.94
CA SER A 41 6.58 6.09 -12.39
C SER A 41 7.84 5.44 -12.97
N ASP A 42 7.74 5.02 -14.24
CA ASP A 42 8.83 4.37 -14.98
C ASP A 42 10.12 5.20 -15.06
N ALA A 43 10.03 6.52 -14.91
CA ALA A 43 11.20 7.40 -14.85
C ALA A 43 12.09 7.15 -13.61
N SER A 44 11.60 6.40 -12.62
CA SER A 44 12.25 6.10 -11.34
C SER A 44 12.73 4.64 -11.23
N ILE A 45 12.89 3.94 -12.35
CA ILE A 45 13.13 2.49 -12.40
C ILE A 45 14.37 2.01 -11.62
N ASP A 46 15.37 2.86 -11.42
CA ASP A 46 16.59 2.52 -10.67
C ASP A 46 16.36 2.49 -9.15
N LYS A 47 15.32 3.18 -8.66
CA LYS A 47 14.97 3.28 -7.23
C LYS A 47 13.45 3.29 -7.05
N PRO A 48 12.74 2.21 -7.43
CA PRO A 48 11.29 2.19 -7.35
C PRO A 48 10.81 2.26 -5.91
N VAL A 49 9.67 2.90 -5.74
CA VAL A 49 8.98 3.03 -4.45
C VAL A 49 7.53 2.64 -4.67
N SER A 50 6.94 1.97 -3.70
CA SER A 50 5.50 1.76 -3.67
C SER A 50 4.88 2.17 -2.35
N VAL A 51 3.63 2.58 -2.39
CA VAL A 51 2.79 2.84 -1.23
C VAL A 51 1.62 1.87 -1.26
N LEU A 52 1.27 1.30 -0.10
CA LEU A 52 0.14 0.41 0.07
C LEU A 52 -0.76 0.93 1.18
N PHE A 53 -2.03 1.18 0.84
CA PHE A 53 -3.10 1.39 1.81
C PHE A 53 -3.92 0.12 1.97
N THR A 54 -4.18 -0.29 3.21
CA THR A 54 -5.16 -1.33 3.55
C THR A 54 -6.35 -0.67 4.23
N VAL A 55 -7.47 -0.62 3.51
CA VAL A 55 -8.75 -0.10 3.98
C VAL A 55 -9.55 -1.25 4.55
N SER A 56 -9.75 -1.26 5.86
CA SER A 56 -10.55 -2.26 6.56
C SER A 56 -11.96 -1.72 6.87
N PRO A 57 -12.98 -2.58 6.89
CA PRO A 57 -14.34 -2.14 7.19
C PRO A 57 -14.43 -1.52 8.59
N LYS A 58 -15.15 -0.40 8.71
CA LYS A 58 -15.36 0.33 9.97
C LYS A 58 -14.09 0.92 10.60
N VAL A 59 -13.00 1.03 9.85
CA VAL A 59 -11.79 1.72 10.28
C VAL A 59 -11.70 3.05 9.54
N ALA A 60 -11.68 4.16 10.27
CA ALA A 60 -11.74 5.50 9.68
C ALA A 60 -10.49 5.87 8.86
N LEU A 61 -9.32 5.39 9.31
CA LEU A 61 -8.04 5.64 8.66
C LEU A 61 -7.42 4.31 8.21
N PRO A 62 -7.05 4.15 6.93
CA PRO A 62 -6.41 2.93 6.48
C PRO A 62 -5.04 2.74 7.13
N LYS A 63 -4.57 1.49 7.22
CA LYS A 63 -3.15 1.25 7.45
C LYS A 63 -2.40 1.63 6.18
N ALA A 64 -1.29 2.37 6.29
CA ALA A 64 -0.46 2.71 5.14
C ALA A 64 0.99 2.30 5.35
N GLN A 65 1.61 1.78 4.29
CA GLN A 65 2.99 1.33 4.28
C GLN A 65 3.71 1.84 3.03
N ILE A 66 5.01 2.08 3.14
CA ILE A 66 5.89 2.40 2.02
C ILE A 66 6.93 1.29 1.90
N GLN A 67 7.12 0.77 0.69
CA GLN A 67 8.20 -0.15 0.36
C GLN A 67 9.18 0.54 -0.57
N LEU A 68 10.46 0.53 -0.19
CA LEU A 68 11.57 0.98 -1.03
C LEU A 68 12.19 -0.23 -1.74
N ALA A 69 12.77 -0.01 -2.91
CA ALA A 69 13.47 -1.07 -3.68
C ALA A 69 14.65 -1.70 -2.93
N SER A 70 15.30 -0.92 -2.07
CA SER A 70 16.44 -1.37 -1.26
C SER A 70 16.47 -0.63 0.06
N LYS A 71 17.17 -1.23 1.03
CA LYS A 71 17.41 -0.59 2.33
C LYS A 71 18.19 0.71 2.12
N VAL A 72 17.69 1.79 2.71
CA VAL A 72 18.44 3.05 2.78
C VAL A 72 19.60 2.86 3.76
N SER A 73 20.85 2.99 3.28
CA SER A 73 22.03 2.81 4.13
C SER A 73 22.25 4.05 5.00
N LYS A 74 22.34 3.86 6.33
CA LYS A 74 22.66 4.86 7.37
C LYS A 74 21.69 6.05 7.54
N ASP A 75 20.95 6.43 6.51
CA ASP A 75 20.01 7.56 6.57
C ASP A 75 18.58 7.13 6.92
N LYS A 76 17.88 8.02 7.63
CA LYS A 76 16.46 7.89 7.96
C LYS A 76 15.64 8.30 6.72
N ALA A 77 14.75 7.43 6.25
CA ALA A 77 13.79 7.80 5.21
C ALA A 77 12.77 8.79 5.78
N GLU A 78 12.36 9.80 5.00
CA GLU A 78 11.41 10.83 5.43
C GLU A 78 10.24 10.95 4.44
N LEU A 79 9.07 11.34 4.95
CA LEU A 79 7.92 11.65 4.09
C LEU A 79 7.89 13.15 3.78
N TRP A 80 7.93 13.48 2.49
CA TRP A 80 7.77 14.84 1.99
C TRP A 80 6.58 14.90 1.03
N LEU A 81 5.65 15.83 1.26
CA LEU A 81 4.52 16.08 0.36
C LEU A 81 4.49 17.57 0.01
N ASN A 82 4.58 17.91 -1.27
CA ASN A 82 4.56 19.29 -1.79
C ASN A 82 5.47 20.24 -0.98
N ASN A 83 6.75 19.89 -0.88
CA ASN A 83 7.80 20.62 -0.13
C ASN A 83 7.59 20.72 1.40
N LYS A 84 6.62 20.01 1.97
CA LYS A 84 6.43 19.93 3.43
C LYS A 84 6.89 18.58 3.96
N ASN A 85 7.76 18.61 4.97
CA ASN A 85 8.25 17.43 5.68
C ASN A 85 7.21 16.97 6.74
N TYR A 86 6.91 15.67 6.76
CA TYR A 86 6.01 14.99 7.71
C TYR A 86 6.75 14.03 8.65
N GLY A 87 8.07 14.06 8.63
CA GLY A 87 8.97 13.35 9.54
C GLY A 87 9.45 12.00 9.00
N THR A 88 10.28 11.36 9.81
CA THR A 88 10.91 10.07 9.53
C THR A 88 9.90 8.92 9.44
N LEU A 89 10.09 8.05 8.45
CA LEU A 89 9.39 6.78 8.30
C LEU A 89 9.85 5.76 9.33
N GLN A 90 8.93 4.98 9.90
CA GLN A 90 9.25 3.96 10.89
C GLN A 90 9.40 2.60 10.20
N PRO A 91 10.53 1.88 10.35
CA PRO A 91 10.68 0.55 9.79
C PRO A 91 9.57 -0.39 10.27
N ALA A 92 9.03 -1.19 9.37
CA ALA A 92 7.98 -2.15 9.66
C ALA A 92 8.57 -3.55 9.86
N GLY A 93 8.64 -3.99 11.12
CA GLY A 93 9.15 -5.32 11.46
C GLY A 93 10.64 -5.48 11.11
N SER A 94 11.01 -6.66 10.60
CA SER A 94 12.40 -7.00 10.27
C SER A 94 12.80 -6.68 8.83
N ASP A 95 11.85 -6.31 7.97
CA ASP A 95 12.15 -5.90 6.61
C ASP A 95 12.71 -4.47 6.62
N ALA A 96 13.99 -4.34 6.27
CA ALA A 96 14.69 -3.08 6.35
C ALA A 96 14.32 -2.08 5.25
N ALA A 97 13.48 -2.46 4.29
CA ALA A 97 13.01 -1.60 3.20
C ALA A 97 11.48 -1.33 3.27
N LEU A 98 10.78 -1.95 4.23
CA LEU A 98 9.37 -1.70 4.49
C LEU A 98 9.21 -0.72 5.66
N TYR A 99 8.31 0.24 5.52
CA TYR A 99 8.05 1.26 6.53
C TYR A 99 6.56 1.43 6.78
N ASP A 100 6.15 1.55 8.04
CA ASP A 100 4.80 1.93 8.42
C ASP A 100 4.67 3.47 8.45
N LEU A 101 3.55 3.98 7.94
CA LEU A 101 3.18 5.39 8.10
C LEU A 101 2.38 5.58 9.40
N SER A 102 2.74 6.62 10.15
CA SER A 102 1.94 7.06 11.29
C SER A 102 0.55 7.55 10.85
N ALA A 103 -0.38 7.66 11.80
CA ALA A 103 -1.71 8.22 11.53
C ALA A 103 -1.64 9.63 10.92
N LYS A 104 -0.71 10.48 11.41
CA LYS A 104 -0.50 11.84 10.89
C LYS A 104 -0.01 11.83 9.43
N GLN A 105 0.95 10.96 9.11
CA GLN A 105 1.48 10.82 7.75
C GLN A 105 0.41 10.26 6.80
N THR A 106 -0.34 9.25 7.24
CA THR A 106 -1.43 8.65 6.45
C THR A 106 -2.53 9.66 6.14
N GLN A 107 -3.00 10.39 7.15
CA GLN A 107 -4.02 11.43 6.97
C GLN A 107 -3.52 12.52 6.01
N ALA A 108 -2.26 12.93 6.14
CA ALA A 108 -1.69 13.96 5.26
C ALA A 108 -1.66 13.57 3.79
N ILE A 109 -1.43 12.29 3.46
CA ILE A 109 -1.51 11.82 2.06
C ILE A 109 -2.97 11.87 1.58
N ILE A 110 -3.91 11.37 2.38
CA ILE A 110 -5.34 11.35 2.03
C ILE A 110 -5.88 12.78 1.81
N ASP A 111 -5.48 13.73 2.64
CA ASP A 111 -5.89 15.13 2.52
C ASP A 111 -5.36 15.81 1.25
N LYS A 112 -4.28 15.28 0.65
CA LYS A 112 -3.70 15.78 -0.60
C LYS A 112 -4.24 15.08 -1.85
N ALA A 113 -5.01 14.01 -1.68
CA ALA A 113 -5.66 13.29 -2.77
C ALA A 113 -7.05 13.84 -3.13
N ARG A 114 -7.52 14.88 -2.41
CA ARG A 114 -8.79 15.59 -2.64
C ARG A 114 -8.53 16.90 -3.36
#